data_AF-A0A7R9UJ19-F1
#
_entry.id   AF-A0A7R9UJ19-F1
#
_cell.length_a   1.000
_cell.length_b   1.000
_cell.length_c   1.000
_cell.angle_alpha   90.00
_cell.angle_beta   90.00
_cell.angle_gamma   90.00
#
_symmetry.space_group_name_H-M   'P 1'
#
loop_
_entity.id
_entity.type
_entity.pdbx_description
1 polymer ?
#
loop_
_entity_poly.entity_id
_entity_poly.type
_entity_poly.pdbx_seq_one_letter_code
_entity_poly.pdbx_strand_id
1 'polypeptide(L)'
;MGLDRVQRTPCGFCFVEYRKRPNTENCVKYVNGCKLDERVIRVDWDGGFEEGRQFGRGRSGGQVRDEWRPDYDPARGGWGRQVQQNIEEEDVPPAPADAADRSDGQPGGKRRRGVADGAEASAPRASGVVAAAGGAADAGDPV
;
A
#
# COMPACT_ATOMS: atom_id res chain seq x y z
N MET A 1 -7.02 -3.89 -16.23
CA MET A 1 -5.68 -3.91 -15.60
C MET A 1 -5.76 -3.34 -14.19
N GLY A 2 -4.98 -3.84 -13.24
CA GLY A 2 -4.87 -3.25 -11.90
C GLY A 2 -3.87 -2.08 -11.91
N LEU A 3 -4.24 -0.98 -11.26
CA LEU A 3 -3.56 0.31 -11.30
C LEU A 3 -3.29 0.85 -9.90
N ASP A 4 -2.21 1.62 -9.76
CA ASP A 4 -1.98 2.46 -8.59
C ASP A 4 -3.05 3.56 -8.50
N ARG A 5 -3.61 3.79 -7.32
CA ARG A 5 -4.68 4.78 -7.11
C ARG A 5 -4.23 6.22 -7.34
N VAL A 6 -2.95 6.52 -7.09
CA VAL A 6 -2.36 7.86 -7.16
C VAL A 6 -1.67 8.05 -8.50
N GLN A 7 -0.70 7.19 -8.82
CA GLN A 7 0.14 7.34 -10.01
C GLN A 7 -0.53 6.81 -11.29
N ARG A 8 -1.59 6.00 -11.17
CA ARG A 8 -2.28 5.33 -12.29
C ARG A 8 -1.36 4.46 -13.16
N THR A 9 -0.26 3.99 -12.58
CA THR A 9 0.66 3.04 -13.20
C THR A 9 0.23 1.60 -12.90
N PRO A 10 0.61 0.60 -13.71
CA PRO A 10 0.33 -0.80 -13.41
C PRO A 10 0.94 -1.23 -12.07
N CYS A 11 0.15 -1.88 -11.20
CA CYS A 11 0.57 -2.21 -9.82
C CYS A 11 0.53 -3.73 -9.50
N GLY A 12 0.89 -4.57 -10.47
CA GLY A 12 1.20 -5.98 -10.22
C GLY A 12 0.00 -6.92 -10.03
N PHE A 13 -1.20 -6.51 -10.43
CA PHE A 13 -2.38 -7.39 -10.51
C PHE A 13 -3.28 -7.03 -11.71
N CYS A 14 -4.19 -7.93 -12.06
CA CYS A 14 -5.21 -7.68 -13.08
C CYS A 14 -6.47 -8.50 -12.80
N PHE A 15 -7.55 -8.15 -13.51
CA PHE A 15 -8.75 -8.96 -13.61
C PHE A 15 -8.81 -9.57 -15.01
N VAL A 16 -9.23 -10.83 -15.09
CA VAL A 16 -9.45 -11.53 -16.35
C VAL A 16 -10.87 -12.09 -16.31
N GLU A 17 -11.71 -11.63 -17.23
CA GLU A 17 -13.09 -12.09 -17.36
C GLU A 17 -13.21 -13.05 -18.55
N TYR A 18 -13.71 -14.26 -18.29
CA TYR A 18 -14.02 -15.22 -19.33
C TYR A 18 -15.52 -15.20 -19.63
N ARG A 19 -15.87 -15.37 -20.91
CA ARG A 19 -17.29 -15.47 -21.35
C ARG A 19 -18.04 -16.66 -20.76
N LYS A 20 -17.35 -17.74 -20.41
CA LYS A 20 -17.95 -18.98 -19.94
C LYS A 20 -17.28 -19.42 -18.65
N ARG A 21 -18.08 -19.80 -17.65
CA ARG A 21 -17.60 -20.28 -16.35
C ARG A 21 -16.61 -21.45 -16.42
N PRO A 22 -16.81 -22.49 -17.27
CA PRO A 22 -15.84 -23.57 -17.40
C PRO A 22 -14.42 -23.11 -17.80
N ASN A 23 -14.30 -21.99 -18.52
CA ASN A 23 -12.99 -21.45 -18.89
C ASN A 23 -12.30 -20.81 -17.67
N THR A 24 -13.05 -20.14 -16.79
CA THR A 24 -12.51 -19.62 -15.53
C THR A 24 -12.07 -20.75 -14.61
N GLU A 25 -12.84 -21.85 -14.53
CA GLU A 25 -12.46 -23.05 -13.76
C GLU A 25 -11.15 -23.65 -14.27
N ASN A 26 -10.98 -23.76 -15.59
CA ASN A 26 -9.74 -24.22 -16.20
C ASN A 26 -8.58 -23.27 -15.92
N CYS A 27 -8.80 -21.94 -15.95
CA CYS A 27 -7.77 -20.97 -15.63
C CYS A 27 -7.27 -21.13 -14.19
N VAL A 28 -8.17 -21.22 -13.22
CA VAL A 28 -7.80 -21.42 -11.81
C VAL A 28 -7.08 -22.76 -11.60
N LYS A 29 -7.47 -23.83 -12.33
CA LYS A 29 -6.84 -25.16 -12.20
C LYS A 29 -5.45 -25.24 -12.84
N TYR A 30 -5.27 -24.65 -14.02
CA TYR A 30 -4.09 -24.90 -14.84
C TYR A 30 -3.12 -23.72 -14.95
N VAL A 31 -3.58 -22.48 -14.72
CA VAL A 31 -2.75 -21.27 -14.85
C VAL A 31 -2.24 -20.79 -13.49
N ASN A 32 -2.96 -21.11 -12.41
CA ASN A 32 -2.50 -20.79 -11.06
C ASN A 32 -1.18 -21.51 -10.76
N GLY A 33 -0.16 -20.78 -10.31
CA GLY A 33 1.17 -21.32 -10.06
C GLY A 33 2.07 -21.44 -11.31
N CYS A 34 1.57 -21.12 -12.51
CA CYS A 34 2.43 -21.02 -13.68
C CYS A 34 3.34 -19.79 -13.63
N LYS A 35 4.38 -19.80 -14.46
CA LYS A 35 5.27 -18.65 -14.64
C LYS A 35 4.78 -17.76 -15.78
N LEU A 36 4.72 -16.46 -15.52
CA LEU A 36 4.54 -15.40 -16.50
C LEU A 36 5.67 -14.39 -16.30
N ASP A 37 6.44 -14.11 -17.36
CA ASP A 37 7.66 -13.29 -17.31
C ASP A 37 8.60 -13.73 -16.17
N GLU A 38 8.85 -15.04 -16.08
CA GLU A 38 9.68 -15.70 -15.06
C GLU A 38 9.12 -15.67 -13.63
N ARG A 39 7.96 -15.06 -13.41
CA ARG A 39 7.34 -14.92 -12.10
C ARG A 39 6.18 -15.88 -11.92
N VAL A 40 6.11 -16.54 -10.77
CA VAL A 40 4.96 -17.37 -10.40
C VAL A 40 3.75 -16.47 -10.16
N ILE A 41 2.68 -16.66 -10.94
CA ILE A 41 1.43 -15.93 -10.78
C ILE A 41 0.44 -16.72 -9.91
N ARG A 42 -0.37 -15.98 -9.15
CA ARG A 42 -1.49 -16.52 -8.39
C ARG A 42 -2.79 -16.10 -9.05
N VAL A 43 -3.69 -17.05 -9.22
CA VAL A 43 -5.03 -16.85 -9.78
C VAL A 43 -6.06 -17.28 -8.75
N ASP A 44 -7.03 -16.40 -8.45
CA ASP A 44 -8.13 -16.64 -7.52
C ASP A 44 -9.47 -16.31 -8.18
N TRP A 45 -10.56 -16.83 -7.60
CA TRP A 45 -11.91 -16.42 -7.95
C TRP A 45 -12.23 -15.04 -7.41
N ASP A 46 -12.96 -14.25 -8.20
CA ASP A 46 -13.39 -12.90 -7.84
C ASP A 46 -14.91 -12.76 -8.01
N GLY A 47 -15.54 -11.91 -7.18
CA GLY A 47 -16.98 -11.64 -7.22
C GLY A 47 -17.47 -10.87 -8.46
N GLY A 48 -16.56 -10.39 -9.31
CA GLY A 48 -16.90 -9.64 -10.53
C GLY A 48 -16.31 -8.22 -10.52
N PHE A 49 -16.05 -7.68 -11.69
CA PHE A 49 -15.46 -6.34 -11.79
C PHE A 49 -16.49 -5.25 -11.44
N GLU A 50 -16.05 -4.30 -10.62
CA GLU A 50 -16.78 -3.07 -10.31
C GLU A 50 -15.82 -1.90 -10.36
N GLU A 51 -16.32 -0.73 -10.76
CA GLU A 51 -15.51 0.48 -10.82
C GLU A 51 -14.96 0.85 -9.43
N GLY A 52 -13.67 1.18 -9.40
CA GLY A 52 -12.90 1.40 -8.19
C GLY A 52 -12.05 0.18 -7.80
N ARG A 53 -12.46 -1.04 -8.17
CA ARG A 53 -11.70 -2.25 -7.84
C ARG A 53 -10.41 -2.39 -8.65
N GLN A 54 -10.27 -1.66 -9.75
CA GLN A 54 -9.02 -1.57 -10.52
C GLN A 54 -7.89 -0.93 -9.73
N PHE A 55 -8.17 -0.16 -8.67
CA PHE A 55 -7.14 0.55 -7.93
C PHE A 55 -6.59 -0.25 -6.76
N GLY A 56 -5.27 -0.12 -6.55
CA GLY A 56 -4.58 -0.61 -5.37
C GLY A 56 -5.15 0.00 -4.08
N ARG A 57 -5.14 -0.80 -3.01
CA ARG A 57 -5.71 -0.45 -1.69
C ARG A 57 -4.64 -0.11 -0.64
N GLY A 58 -3.36 -0.12 -1.02
CA GLY A 58 -2.27 0.31 -0.17
C GLY A 58 -2.40 1.80 0.19
N ARG A 59 -1.87 2.19 1.35
CA ARG A 59 -1.77 3.58 1.80
C ARG A 59 -1.05 4.45 0.77
N SER A 60 -0.02 3.91 0.13
CA SER A 60 0.78 4.55 -0.93
C SER A 60 0.07 4.65 -2.28
N GLY A 61 -1.03 3.92 -2.48
CA GLY A 61 -1.76 3.82 -3.74
C GLY A 61 -1.65 2.46 -4.43
N GLY A 62 -0.57 1.73 -4.18
CA GLY A 62 -0.27 0.43 -4.78
C GLY A 62 -1.00 -0.76 -4.14
N GLN A 63 -0.48 -1.97 -4.34
CA GLN A 63 -1.01 -3.17 -3.69
C GLN A 63 -0.63 -3.18 -2.20
N VAL A 64 -1.57 -3.52 -1.31
CA VAL A 64 -1.34 -3.61 0.15
C VAL A 64 -0.18 -4.55 0.48
N ARG A 65 -0.06 -5.66 -0.27
CA ARG A 65 1.01 -6.64 -0.11
C ARG A 65 2.40 -6.05 -0.33
N ASP A 66 2.54 -5.13 -1.29
CA ASP A 66 3.84 -4.54 -1.63
C ASP A 66 4.31 -3.52 -0.57
N GLU A 67 3.44 -3.07 0.34
CA GLU A 67 3.83 -2.14 1.40
C GLU A 67 4.71 -2.80 2.46
N TRP A 68 4.42 -4.06 2.77
CA TRP A 68 5.06 -4.85 3.82
C TRP A 68 6.06 -5.87 3.29
N ARG A 69 6.41 -5.79 2.01
CA ARG A 69 7.34 -6.72 1.37
C ARG A 69 8.78 -6.45 1.88
N PRO A 70 9.46 -7.44 2.49
CA PRO A 70 10.81 -7.26 2.97
C PRO A 70 11.85 -7.38 1.85
N ASP A 71 11.57 -8.12 0.78
CA ASP A 71 12.49 -8.38 -0.32
C ASP A 71 12.54 -7.26 -1.37
N TYR A 72 13.74 -7.01 -1.88
CA TYR A 72 13.98 -6.12 -3.01
C TYR A 72 13.57 -6.79 -4.32
N ASP A 73 12.69 -6.13 -5.07
CA ASP A 73 12.19 -6.62 -6.35
C ASP A 73 12.12 -5.45 -7.36
N PRO A 74 13.06 -5.37 -8.31
CA PRO A 74 13.15 -4.25 -9.23
C PRO A 74 11.94 -4.15 -10.16
N ALA A 75 11.32 -5.28 -10.52
CA ALA A 75 10.12 -5.30 -11.36
C ALA A 75 8.85 -4.84 -10.61
N ARG A 76 8.94 -4.64 -9.29
CA ARG A 76 7.91 -4.03 -8.44
C ARG A 76 8.36 -2.71 -7.81
N GLY A 77 9.32 -2.03 -8.42
CA GLY A 77 9.78 -0.70 -7.97
C GLY A 77 10.78 -0.71 -6.82
N GLY A 78 11.40 -1.86 -6.49
CA GLY A 78 12.50 -1.95 -5.52
C GLY A 78 12.08 -2.53 -4.17
N TRP A 79 12.34 -1.84 -3.07
CA TRP A 79 11.93 -2.28 -1.72
C TRP A 79 10.43 -2.05 -1.50
N GLY A 80 9.84 -2.80 -0.56
CA GLY A 80 8.50 -2.50 -0.07
C GLY A 80 8.44 -1.10 0.56
N ARG A 81 7.29 -0.42 0.46
CA ARG A 81 7.19 1.01 0.82
C ARG A 81 7.61 1.32 2.27
N GLN A 82 7.31 0.43 3.22
CA GLN A 82 7.71 0.61 4.62
C GLN A 82 9.24 0.49 4.79
N VAL A 83 9.85 -0.49 4.13
CA VAL A 83 11.30 -0.71 4.20
C VAL A 83 12.04 0.43 3.51
N GLN A 84 11.55 0.89 2.36
CA GLN A 84 12.09 2.03 1.64
C GLN A 84 12.13 3.30 2.52
N GLN A 85 11.05 3.57 3.27
CA GLN A 85 10.99 4.71 4.19
C GLN A 85 12.00 4.58 5.33
N ASN A 86 12.14 3.39 5.92
CA ASN A 86 13.09 3.17 6.99
C ASN A 86 14.54 3.39 6.51
N ILE A 87 14.89 2.90 5.31
CA ILE A 87 16.23 3.11 4.72
C ILE A 87 16.46 4.61 4.45
N GLU A 88 15.46 5.30 3.89
CA GLU A 88 15.54 6.74 3.63
C GLU A 88 15.71 7.58 4.91
N GLU A 89 15.12 7.16 6.02
CA GLU A 89 15.28 7.81 7.34
C GLU A 89 16.67 7.55 7.96
N GLU A 90 17.24 6.35 7.78
CA GLU A 90 18.58 6.01 8.30
C GLU A 90 19.72 6.73 7.54
N ASP A 91 19.55 7.01 6.25
CA ASP A 91 20.53 7.74 5.43
C ASP A 91 20.51 9.27 5.65
N VAL A 92 19.64 9.79 6.51
CA VAL A 92 19.66 11.22 6.87
C VAL A 92 20.85 11.48 7.81
N PRO A 93 21.88 12.25 7.38
CA PRO A 93 22.99 12.57 8.26
C PRO A 93 22.47 13.33 9.49
N PRO A 94 22.98 13.04 10.69
CA PRO A 94 22.58 13.77 11.89
C PRO A 94 22.78 15.27 11.64
N ALA A 95 21.76 16.07 11.97
CA ALA A 95 21.83 17.52 11.84
C ALA A 95 23.10 18.03 12.54
N PRO A 96 23.85 18.98 11.94
CA PRO A 96 25.05 19.53 12.56
C PRO A 96 24.70 20.08 13.95
N ALA A 97 25.44 19.64 14.96
CA ALA A 97 25.19 19.91 16.39
C ALA A 97 25.42 21.38 16.81
N ASP A 98 25.74 22.26 15.86
CA ASP A 98 26.36 23.56 16.07
C ASP A 98 25.53 24.76 15.56
N ALA A 99 24.23 24.61 15.31
CA ALA A 99 23.32 25.72 15.02
C ALA A 99 22.78 26.47 16.27
N ALA A 100 23.52 26.45 17.38
CA ALA A 100 23.15 27.12 18.63
C ALA A 100 24.19 28.19 19.00
N ASP A 101 24.17 29.35 18.33
CA ASP A 101 24.64 30.61 18.92
C ASP A 101 24.16 31.84 18.10
N ARG A 102 23.65 32.86 18.82
CA ARG A 102 23.26 34.25 18.43
C ARG A 102 21.83 34.42 17.89
N SER A 103 20.93 35.21 18.49
CA SER A 103 21.07 36.27 19.51
C SER A 103 19.71 36.61 20.14
N ASP A 104 19.77 37.01 21.41
CA ASP A 104 18.72 37.57 22.27
C ASP A 104 17.79 38.62 21.63
N GLY A 105 16.49 38.57 21.97
CA GLY A 105 15.59 39.73 21.84
C GLY A 105 14.09 39.41 21.81
N GLN A 106 13.40 39.54 22.94
CA GLN A 106 11.92 39.49 23.06
C GLN A 106 11.53 40.39 24.27
N PRO A 107 10.30 40.94 24.46
CA PRO A 107 9.05 40.98 23.65
C PRO A 107 8.41 42.40 23.49
N GLY A 108 7.36 42.52 22.68
CA GLY A 108 6.36 43.60 22.85
C GLY A 108 5.15 43.52 21.93
N GLY A 109 3.93 43.37 22.47
CA GLY A 109 2.68 43.71 21.77
C GLY A 109 1.44 42.84 22.03
N LYS A 110 0.67 43.15 23.08
CA LYS A 110 -0.66 42.60 23.39
C LYS A 110 -1.75 43.09 22.41
N ARG A 111 -2.64 42.23 21.89
CA ARG A 111 -4.08 42.48 21.61
C ARG A 111 -4.84 41.12 21.56
N ARG A 112 -5.59 40.72 22.61
CA ARG A 112 -7.09 40.69 22.77
C ARG A 112 -7.84 40.03 21.58
N ARG A 113 -8.38 38.80 21.67
CA ARG A 113 -9.58 38.21 22.35
C ARG A 113 -10.88 38.22 21.50
N GLY A 114 -11.43 37.03 21.22
CA GLY A 114 -12.80 36.72 20.72
C GLY A 114 -12.81 35.35 20.01
N VAL A 115 -13.21 34.21 20.60
CA VAL A 115 -14.52 33.67 21.08
C VAL A 115 -15.36 32.99 19.96
N ALA A 116 -15.60 31.67 20.17
CA ALA A 116 -16.74 30.81 19.77
C ALA A 116 -17.00 30.53 18.26
N ASP A 117 -17.53 29.40 17.79
CA ASP A 117 -17.89 28.06 18.31
C ASP A 117 -18.38 27.20 17.11
N GLY A 118 -18.36 25.86 17.24
CA GLY A 118 -19.18 24.89 16.47
C GLY A 118 -18.49 24.22 15.26
N ALA A 119 -18.07 22.94 15.25
CA ALA A 119 -18.80 21.66 15.45
C ALA A 119 -20.03 21.55 14.51
N GLU A 120 -20.28 20.50 13.71
CA GLU A 120 -19.79 19.12 13.65
C GLU A 120 -20.20 18.54 12.28
N ALA A 121 -19.37 17.67 11.69
CA ALA A 121 -19.71 16.89 10.51
C ALA A 121 -20.25 15.52 10.93
N SER A 122 -21.41 15.11 10.44
CA SER A 122 -21.96 13.78 10.65
C SER A 122 -22.14 13.04 9.33
N ALA A 123 -21.51 11.87 9.22
CA ALA A 123 -21.96 10.79 8.35
C ALA A 123 -21.56 9.43 8.95
N PRO A 124 -22.45 8.43 8.91
CA PRO A 124 -22.41 7.30 9.83
C PRO A 124 -21.49 6.15 9.39
N ARG A 125 -21.10 5.38 10.41
CA ARG A 125 -20.37 4.12 10.37
C ARG A 125 -21.29 2.96 9.98
N ALA A 126 -20.80 2.02 9.19
CA ALA A 126 -21.24 0.61 9.18
C ALA A 126 -20.07 -0.24 8.64
N SER A 127 -19.40 -0.98 9.53
CA SER A 127 -19.54 -2.43 9.74
C SER A 127 -18.62 -3.21 8.80
N GLY A 128 -17.54 -3.72 9.37
CA GLY A 128 -16.43 -4.33 8.64
C GLY A 128 -16.73 -5.74 8.12
N VAL A 129 -15.83 -6.22 7.26
CA VAL A 129 -15.40 -7.62 7.19
C VAL A 129 -14.01 -7.72 6.54
N VAL A 130 -13.30 -8.76 7.00
CA VAL A 130 -11.89 -9.13 6.85
C VAL A 130 -11.31 -9.13 5.44
N ALA A 131 -10.06 -8.68 5.33
CA ALA A 131 -9.20 -8.85 4.16
C ALA A 131 -8.13 -9.92 4.47
N ALA A 132 -8.04 -10.95 3.62
CA ALA A 132 -7.02 -11.99 3.73
C ALA A 132 -5.67 -11.46 3.21
N ALA A 133 -4.76 -11.19 4.14
CA ALA A 133 -3.33 -11.18 3.88
C ALA A 133 -2.86 -12.64 3.69
N GLY A 134 -2.26 -12.94 2.54
CA GLY A 134 -1.62 -14.22 2.30
C GLY A 134 -0.11 -14.09 2.52
N GLY A 135 0.40 -14.83 3.51
CA GLY A 135 1.83 -15.02 3.74
C GLY A 135 2.11 -15.77 5.03
N ALA A 136 1.72 -17.05 5.10
CA ALA A 136 2.22 -17.97 6.12
C ALA A 136 3.70 -18.25 5.84
N ALA A 137 4.50 -18.19 6.89
CA ALA A 137 5.91 -18.53 6.89
C ALA A 137 6.10 -20.04 6.67
N ASP A 138 7.04 -20.35 5.80
CA ASP A 138 7.66 -21.66 5.64
C ASP A 138 8.47 -21.97 6.91
N ALA A 139 7.95 -22.86 7.75
CA ALA A 139 8.70 -23.46 8.84
C ALA A 139 9.15 -24.85 8.38
N GLY A 140 10.44 -24.98 8.09
CA GLY A 140 11.05 -26.25 7.74
C GLY A 140 10.91 -27.28 8.87
N ASP A 141 10.53 -28.50 8.50
CA ASP A 141 10.59 -29.68 9.35
C ASP A 141 12.05 -30.10 9.60
N PRO A 142 12.47 -30.35 10.85
CA PRO A 142 13.67 -31.12 11.11
C PRO A 142 13.39 -32.63 11.01
N VAL A 143 14.39 -33.34 10.47
CA VAL A 143 14.47 -34.81 10.32
C VAL A 143 14.47 -35.53 11.67
#